data_AF-A0A942DUJ5-F1
#
_entry.id   AF-A0A942DUJ5-F1
#
_cell.length_a   1.000
_cell.length_b   1.000
_cell.length_c   1.000
_cell.angle_alpha   90.00
_cell.angle_beta   90.00
_cell.angle_gamma   90.00
#
_symmetry.space_group_name_H-M   'P 1'
#
loop_
_entity.id
_entity.type
_entity.pdbx_description
1 polymer ?
#
loop_
_entity_poly.entity_id
_entity_poly.type
_entity_poly.pdbx_seq_one_letter_code
_entity_poly.pdbx_strand_id
1 'polypeptide(L)'
;MQFLTSWRDSLLLLKPENAKLFALVTINACLYAYRTIVRFCLPLLLCLIISVIYTGTRWFFVPVLSLSVCLFSFYCAVRPSTLRKDCSYFLGYGKHLIWFFLFFIGWLVTLCAISFLNVPCWFAQLPLYAPLFPVFSITTAFLCDSDGSFKQACCSIGRGLLFVFYNLPICALLAAFFIGAAQLLFIMLPAIVAEILLILFWPLVLCTYINVYIKRVHEQFFVYFANHE
;
A
#
# COMPACT_ATOMS: atom_id res chain seq x y z
N MET A 1 -3.48 -4.47 29.31
CA MET A 1 -4.83 -3.92 29.04
C MET A 1 -4.88 -3.00 27.82
N GLN A 2 -3.88 -2.15 27.59
CA GLN A 2 -3.83 -1.20 26.45
C GLN A 2 -3.96 -1.85 25.04
N PHE A 3 -3.50 -3.09 24.89
CA PHE A 3 -3.58 -3.80 23.61
C PHE A 3 -5.00 -4.18 23.20
N LEU A 4 -5.77 -4.78 24.11
CA LEU A 4 -7.16 -5.17 23.85
C LEU A 4 -8.07 -3.94 23.67
N THR A 5 -7.78 -2.84 24.38
CA THR A 5 -8.48 -1.56 24.15
C THR A 5 -8.15 -1.02 22.77
N SER A 6 -6.86 -1.00 22.37
CA SER A 6 -6.46 -0.62 21.01
C SER A 6 -7.16 -1.45 19.93
N TRP A 7 -7.29 -2.76 20.14
CA TRP A 7 -8.01 -3.66 19.24
C TRP A 7 -9.50 -3.33 19.13
N ARG A 8 -10.17 -3.16 20.28
CA ARG A 8 -11.58 -2.75 20.32
C ARG A 8 -11.77 -1.41 19.62
N ASP A 9 -10.89 -0.46 19.91
CA ASP A 9 -10.92 0.88 19.34
C ASP A 9 -10.72 0.81 17.83
N SER A 10 -9.76 -0.01 17.35
CA SER A 10 -9.46 -0.26 15.93
C SER A 10 -10.72 -0.59 15.12
N LEU A 11 -11.62 -1.39 15.69
CA LEU A 11 -12.89 -1.82 15.08
C LEU A 11 -13.99 -0.76 15.13
N LEU A 12 -13.88 0.29 15.94
CA LEU A 12 -14.84 1.40 15.97
C LEU A 12 -14.91 2.14 14.62
N LEU A 13 -13.88 2.01 13.77
CA LEU A 13 -13.87 2.51 12.39
C LEU A 13 -14.98 1.88 11.54
N LEU A 14 -15.38 0.65 11.84
CA LEU A 14 -16.38 -0.11 11.09
C LEU A 14 -17.81 0.16 11.55
N LYS A 15 -18.01 0.96 12.62
CA LYS A 15 -19.35 1.42 13.00
C LYS A 15 -19.95 2.22 11.84
N PRO A 16 -21.25 2.07 11.50
CA PRO A 16 -21.86 2.69 10.32
C PRO A 16 -21.60 4.19 10.18
N GLU A 17 -21.67 4.93 11.29
CA GLU A 17 -21.40 6.37 11.36
C GLU A 17 -19.98 6.72 10.91
N ASN A 18 -18.98 5.97 11.39
CA ASN A 18 -17.57 6.15 11.07
C ASN A 18 -17.20 5.56 9.70
N ALA A 19 -17.80 4.43 9.35
CA ALA A 19 -17.54 3.70 8.12
C ALA A 19 -17.95 4.52 6.90
N LYS A 20 -19.10 5.23 6.97
CA LYS A 20 -19.54 6.13 5.90
C LYS A 20 -18.53 7.25 5.67
N LEU A 21 -18.08 7.91 6.74
CA LEU A 21 -17.09 8.99 6.63
C LEU A 21 -15.75 8.46 6.11
N PHE A 22 -15.31 7.32 6.65
CA PHE A 22 -14.07 6.66 6.23
C PHE A 22 -14.10 6.28 4.75
N ALA A 23 -15.20 5.69 4.27
CA ALA A 23 -15.38 5.34 2.87
C ALA A 23 -15.36 6.59 1.98
N LEU A 24 -16.05 7.67 2.37
CA LEU A 24 -16.07 8.91 1.60
C LEU A 24 -14.69 9.57 1.49
N VAL A 25 -13.95 9.63 2.60
CA VAL A 25 -12.57 10.15 2.60
C VAL A 25 -11.65 9.26 1.76
N THR A 26 -11.81 7.93 1.83
CA THR A 26 -11.04 6.97 1.04
C THR A 26 -11.33 7.10 -0.45
N ILE A 27 -12.61 7.16 -0.85
CA ILE A 27 -13.00 7.36 -2.25
C ILE A 27 -12.43 8.68 -2.78
N ASN A 28 -12.53 9.77 -2.01
CA ASN A 28 -11.99 11.06 -2.45
C ASN A 28 -10.46 11.01 -2.61
N ALA A 29 -9.75 10.37 -1.68
CA ALA A 29 -8.30 10.15 -1.79
C ALA A 29 -7.94 9.30 -3.01
N CYS A 30 -8.70 8.23 -3.28
CA CYS A 30 -8.52 7.38 -4.45
C CYS A 30 -8.75 8.14 -5.75
N LEU A 31 -9.85 8.90 -5.86
CA LEU A 31 -10.15 9.71 -7.04
C LEU A 31 -9.02 10.69 -7.34
N TYR A 32 -8.48 11.33 -6.30
CA TYR A 32 -7.33 12.20 -6.44
C TYR A 32 -6.09 11.44 -6.91
N ALA A 33 -5.77 10.29 -6.29
CA ALA A 33 -4.65 9.44 -6.68
C ALA A 33 -4.78 8.97 -8.13
N TYR A 34 -5.94 8.48 -8.56
CA TYR A 34 -6.19 8.09 -9.95
C TYR A 34 -6.03 9.25 -10.92
N ARG A 35 -6.55 10.45 -10.58
CA ARG A 35 -6.35 11.65 -11.41
C ARG A 35 -4.87 11.96 -11.59
N THR A 36 -4.07 11.80 -10.55
CA THR A 36 -2.62 12.00 -10.62
C THR A 36 -1.93 10.89 -11.42
N ILE A 37 -2.27 9.63 -11.21
CA ILE A 37 -1.74 8.48 -11.96
C ILE A 37 -2.07 8.62 -13.45
N VAL A 38 -3.31 8.96 -13.81
CA VAL A 38 -3.68 9.20 -15.21
C VAL A 38 -2.93 10.41 -15.79
N ARG A 39 -2.67 11.45 -15.00
CA ARG A 39 -1.92 12.61 -15.51
C ARG A 39 -0.45 12.30 -15.80
N PHE A 40 0.23 11.54 -14.93
CA PHE A 40 1.68 11.37 -14.97
C PHE A 40 2.13 9.98 -15.45
N CYS A 41 1.32 8.95 -15.22
CA CYS A 41 1.63 7.56 -15.55
C CYS A 41 0.81 7.01 -16.72
N LEU A 42 -0.07 7.79 -17.36
CA LEU A 42 -0.80 7.33 -18.56
C LEU A 42 0.12 6.77 -19.66
N PRO A 43 1.28 7.37 -19.98
CA PRO A 43 2.20 6.79 -20.95
C PRO A 43 2.73 5.41 -20.49
N LEU A 44 3.01 5.26 -19.19
CA LEU A 44 3.46 3.99 -18.61
C LEU A 44 2.35 2.94 -18.60
N LEU A 45 1.12 3.33 -18.29
CA LEU A 45 -0.06 2.46 -18.34
C LEU A 45 -0.34 1.99 -19.78
N LEU A 46 -0.26 2.88 -20.77
CA LEU A 46 -0.41 2.54 -22.18
C LEU A 46 0.71 1.59 -22.64
N CYS A 47 1.96 1.86 -22.27
CA CYS A 47 3.08 0.95 -22.55
C CYS A 47 2.90 -0.42 -21.89
N LEU A 48 2.35 -0.49 -20.69
CA LEU A 48 2.03 -1.75 -20.01
C LEU A 48 0.94 -2.52 -20.76
N ILE A 49 -0.16 -1.86 -21.14
CA ILE A 49 -1.24 -2.49 -21.91
C ILE A 49 -0.71 -3.03 -23.25
N ILE A 50 0.06 -2.22 -23.98
CA ILE A 50 0.68 -2.61 -25.25
C ILE A 50 1.66 -3.77 -25.04
N SER A 51 2.48 -3.74 -24.00
CA SER A 51 3.43 -4.79 -23.66
C SER A 51 2.73 -6.12 -23.39
N VAL A 52 1.65 -6.12 -22.61
CA VAL A 52 0.87 -7.31 -22.30
C VAL A 52 0.20 -7.88 -23.55
N ILE A 53 -0.39 -7.02 -24.40
CA ILE A 53 -1.02 -7.43 -25.66
C ILE A 53 -0.01 -8.05 -26.64
N TYR A 54 1.16 -7.42 -26.83
CA TYR A 54 2.12 -7.84 -27.87
C TYR A 54 3.04 -8.97 -27.44
N THR A 55 3.42 -9.05 -26.17
CA THR A 55 4.41 -10.04 -25.72
C THR A 55 3.80 -11.28 -25.09
N GLY A 56 2.47 -11.32 -24.96
CA GLY A 56 1.71 -12.49 -24.49
C GLY A 56 1.87 -12.82 -23.01
N THR A 57 3.07 -12.62 -22.43
CA THR A 57 3.45 -12.81 -21.02
C THR A 57 4.98 -12.70 -20.88
N ARG A 58 5.66 -11.64 -21.37
CA ARG A 58 7.10 -11.48 -21.02
C ARG A 58 7.25 -10.90 -19.62
N TRP A 59 7.35 -11.82 -18.66
CA TRP A 59 7.40 -11.70 -17.20
C TRP A 59 8.32 -10.62 -16.60
N PHE A 60 9.23 -10.00 -17.36
CA PHE A 60 10.18 -9.02 -16.80
C PHE A 60 9.70 -7.57 -16.88
N PHE A 61 8.95 -7.18 -17.91
CA PHE A 61 8.50 -5.79 -18.08
C PHE A 61 7.30 -5.45 -17.20
N VAL A 62 6.37 -6.40 -17.03
CA VAL A 62 5.15 -6.21 -16.22
C VAL A 62 5.49 -5.90 -14.74
N PRO A 63 6.42 -6.60 -14.07
CA PRO A 63 6.83 -6.26 -12.71
C PRO A 63 7.48 -4.89 -12.59
N VAL A 64 8.36 -4.51 -13.52
CA VAL A 64 9.08 -3.21 -13.48
C VAL A 64 8.12 -2.03 -13.72
N LEU A 65 7.15 -2.18 -14.62
CA LEU A 65 6.12 -1.17 -14.86
C LEU A 65 5.09 -1.13 -13.73
N SER A 66 4.65 -2.29 -13.21
CA SER A 66 3.80 -2.36 -12.01
C SER A 66 4.49 -1.72 -10.80
N LEU A 67 5.81 -1.91 -10.67
CA LEU A 67 6.67 -1.27 -9.67
C LEU A 67 6.63 0.24 -9.82
N SER A 68 6.81 0.75 -11.04
CA SER A 68 6.79 2.18 -11.32
C SER A 68 5.43 2.80 -10.97
N VAL A 69 4.33 2.12 -11.34
CA VAL A 69 2.97 2.58 -11.03
C VAL A 69 2.68 2.47 -9.53
N CYS A 70 3.08 1.39 -8.86
CA CYS A 70 2.95 1.25 -7.41
C CYS A 70 3.71 2.34 -6.67
N LEU A 71 5.01 2.54 -6.96
CA LEU A 71 5.83 3.59 -6.34
C LEU A 71 5.24 4.98 -6.54
N PHE A 72 4.74 5.26 -7.74
CA PHE A 72 4.08 6.53 -8.02
C PHE A 72 2.74 6.66 -7.28
N SER A 73 1.98 5.56 -7.17
CA SER A 73 0.73 5.49 -6.41
C SER A 73 0.96 5.70 -4.92
N PHE A 74 2.01 5.12 -4.35
CA PHE A 74 2.46 5.40 -2.98
C PHE A 74 2.76 6.88 -2.80
N TYR A 75 3.53 7.46 -3.72
CA TYR A 75 3.85 8.88 -3.67
C TYR A 75 2.60 9.78 -3.75
N CYS A 76 1.62 9.37 -4.56
CA CYS A 76 0.36 10.08 -4.71
C CYS A 76 -0.59 9.88 -3.53
N ALA A 77 -0.60 8.70 -2.89
CA ALA A 77 -1.54 8.37 -1.83
C ALA A 77 -1.04 8.78 -0.44
N VAL A 78 0.25 8.61 -0.15
CA VAL A 78 0.81 8.61 1.22
C VAL A 78 0.78 9.97 1.90
N ARG A 79 0.61 11.08 1.17
CA ARG A 79 0.40 12.38 1.80
C ARG A 79 -0.81 13.11 1.19
N PRO A 80 -1.90 13.29 1.95
CA PRO A 80 -2.86 14.35 1.68
C PRO A 80 -2.21 15.69 2.06
N SER A 81 -1.24 16.13 1.28
CA SER A 81 -0.77 17.51 1.36
C SER A 81 -1.76 18.39 0.59
N THR A 82 -2.06 19.56 1.14
CA THR A 82 -2.81 20.62 0.43
C THR A 82 -2.00 21.21 -0.73
N LEU A 83 -0.72 20.85 -0.83
CA LEU A 83 0.19 21.28 -1.89
C LEU A 83 -0.18 20.62 -3.23
N ARG A 84 -0.04 21.41 -4.30
CA ARG A 84 -0.24 20.94 -5.66
C ARG A 84 0.84 19.90 -5.99
N LYS A 85 0.43 18.67 -6.35
CA LYS A 85 1.35 17.59 -6.76
C LYS A 85 1.86 17.83 -8.18
N ASP A 86 2.89 18.66 -8.30
CA ASP A 86 3.64 18.94 -9.51
C ASP A 86 5.04 18.30 -9.47
N CYS A 87 5.83 18.42 -10.54
CA CYS A 87 7.17 17.82 -10.59
C CYS A 87 8.09 18.30 -9.46
N SER A 88 7.93 19.54 -8.99
CA SER A 88 8.65 20.09 -7.82
C SER A 88 8.30 19.29 -6.55
N TYR A 89 7.02 19.05 -6.31
CA TYR A 89 6.56 18.18 -5.23
C TYR A 89 7.15 16.77 -5.33
N PHE A 90 7.29 16.22 -6.54
CA PHE A 90 7.89 14.90 -6.76
C PHE A 90 9.43 14.87 -6.57
N LEU A 91 10.12 15.95 -6.92
CA LEU A 91 11.56 16.08 -6.72
C LEU A 91 11.92 16.25 -5.24
N GLY A 92 11.10 16.97 -4.48
CA GLY A 92 11.32 17.24 -3.05
C GLY A 92 11.41 16.00 -2.17
N TYR A 93 10.76 14.89 -2.54
CA TYR A 93 10.87 13.61 -1.81
C TYR A 93 11.70 12.57 -2.56
N GLY A 94 12.52 12.98 -3.54
CA GLY A 94 13.46 12.09 -4.23
C GLY A 94 14.39 11.33 -3.27
N LYS A 95 14.68 11.89 -2.09
CA LYS A 95 15.44 11.20 -1.03
C LYS A 95 14.74 9.95 -0.47
N HIS A 96 13.41 9.90 -0.49
CA HIS A 96 12.62 8.75 -0.03
C HIS A 96 12.44 7.70 -1.14
N LEU A 97 12.66 8.07 -2.40
CA LEU A 97 12.53 7.20 -3.55
C LEU A 97 13.47 5.99 -3.46
N ILE A 98 14.74 6.22 -3.07
CA ILE A 98 15.71 5.14 -2.83
C ILE A 98 15.18 4.14 -1.81
N TRP A 99 14.58 4.63 -0.72
CA TRP A 99 14.00 3.78 0.31
C TRP A 99 12.81 2.99 -0.20
N PHE A 100 11.89 3.60 -0.96
CA PHE A 100 10.78 2.86 -1.56
C PHE A 100 11.26 1.77 -2.51
N PHE A 101 12.30 2.04 -3.31
CA PHE A 101 12.94 1.03 -4.16
C PHE A 101 13.53 -0.11 -3.32
N LEU A 102 14.29 0.19 -2.27
CA LEU A 102 14.87 -0.83 -1.39
C LEU A 102 13.80 -1.67 -0.67
N PHE A 103 12.76 -1.03 -0.14
CA PHE A 103 11.64 -1.70 0.50
C PHE A 103 10.89 -2.61 -0.47
N PHE A 104 10.67 -2.16 -1.70
CA PHE A 104 10.04 -2.98 -2.73
C PHE A 104 10.94 -4.14 -3.15
N ILE A 105 12.24 -3.94 -3.30
CA ILE A 105 13.17 -5.04 -3.60
C ILE A 105 13.14 -6.07 -2.47
N GLY A 106 13.18 -5.63 -1.21
CA GLY A 106 13.04 -6.53 -0.06
C GLY A 106 11.71 -7.29 -0.06
N TRP A 107 10.62 -6.62 -0.43
CA TRP A 107 9.31 -7.24 -0.65
C TRP A 107 9.37 -8.31 -1.75
N LEU A 108 9.90 -7.98 -2.93
CA LEU A 108 10.01 -8.91 -4.06
C LEU A 108 10.87 -10.12 -3.72
N VAL A 109 11.99 -9.92 -3.02
CA VAL A 109 12.85 -11.01 -2.52
C VAL A 109 12.07 -11.91 -1.57
N THR A 110 11.24 -11.34 -0.69
CA THR A 110 10.37 -12.10 0.21
C THR A 110 9.33 -12.91 -0.57
N LEU A 111 8.70 -12.32 -1.59
CA LEU A 111 7.78 -13.03 -2.49
C LEU A 111 8.47 -14.19 -3.22
N CYS A 112 9.66 -13.96 -3.77
CA CYS A 112 10.45 -14.98 -4.44
C CYS A 112 10.83 -16.10 -3.47
N ALA A 113 11.30 -15.76 -2.27
CA ALA A 113 11.67 -16.74 -1.23
C ALA A 113 10.48 -17.62 -0.82
N ILE A 114 9.28 -17.03 -0.66
CA ILE A 114 8.04 -17.77 -0.39
C ILE A 114 7.69 -18.68 -1.58
N SER A 115 7.91 -18.21 -2.81
CA SER A 115 7.67 -19.00 -4.02
C SER A 115 8.60 -20.21 -4.14
N PHE A 116 9.83 -20.12 -3.63
CA PHE A 116 10.76 -21.25 -3.57
C PHE A 116 10.37 -22.36 -2.57
N LEU A 117 9.35 -22.14 -1.74
CA LEU A 117 8.80 -23.18 -0.84
C LEU A 117 7.97 -24.25 -1.57
N ASN A 118 7.97 -24.28 -2.91
CA ASN A 118 7.22 -25.22 -3.75
C ASN A 118 5.71 -25.28 -3.45
N VAL A 119 5.15 -24.23 -2.83
CA VAL A 119 3.71 -24.09 -2.65
C VAL A 119 3.12 -23.71 -4.01
N PRO A 120 2.34 -24.59 -4.66
CA PRO A 120 1.81 -24.30 -5.97
C PRO A 120 0.81 -23.14 -5.89
N CYS A 121 0.88 -22.26 -6.89
CA CYS A 121 -0.06 -21.17 -7.18
C CYS A 121 0.11 -19.88 -6.35
N TRP A 122 0.04 -18.75 -7.07
CA TRP A 122 -0.16 -17.40 -6.52
C TRP A 122 -1.31 -17.32 -5.50
N PHE A 123 -2.33 -18.19 -5.65
CA PHE A 123 -3.52 -18.25 -4.80
C PHE A 123 -3.29 -18.85 -3.40
N ALA A 124 -2.48 -19.91 -3.26
CA ALA A 124 -2.21 -20.53 -1.97
C ALA A 124 -1.26 -19.68 -1.11
N GLN A 125 -0.51 -18.78 -1.75
CA GLN A 125 0.45 -17.89 -1.10
C GLN A 125 -0.17 -16.54 -0.69
N LEU A 126 -1.33 -16.16 -1.24
CA LEU A 126 -2.06 -14.93 -0.88
C LEU A 126 -2.29 -14.75 0.64
N PRO A 127 -2.65 -15.80 1.41
CA PRO A 127 -2.72 -15.71 2.88
C PRO A 127 -1.38 -15.41 3.56
N LEU A 128 -0.25 -15.86 2.98
CA LEU A 128 1.10 -15.56 3.48
C LEU A 128 1.49 -14.10 3.18
N TYR A 129 0.95 -13.51 2.12
CA TYR A 129 1.17 -12.12 1.74
C TYR A 129 0.27 -11.13 2.49
N ALA A 130 -0.90 -11.60 2.95
CA ALA A 130 -1.90 -10.82 3.67
C ALA A 130 -1.37 -9.93 4.81
N PRO A 131 -0.51 -10.43 5.71
CA PRO A 131 -0.04 -9.64 6.84
C PRO A 131 1.04 -8.65 6.42
N LEU A 132 1.71 -8.88 5.29
CA LEU A 132 2.83 -8.08 4.84
C LEU A 132 2.34 -6.78 4.15
N PHE A 133 1.20 -6.81 3.44
CA PHE A 133 0.63 -5.62 2.78
C PHE A 133 0.36 -4.43 3.71
N PRO A 134 -0.32 -4.59 4.87
CA PRO A 134 -0.49 -3.49 5.81
C PRO A 134 0.84 -3.00 6.36
N VAL A 135 1.79 -3.90 6.67
CA VAL A 135 3.12 -3.51 7.17
C VAL A 135 3.85 -2.65 6.16
N PHE A 136 3.87 -3.06 4.89
CA PHE A 136 4.49 -2.30 3.82
C PHE A 136 3.85 -0.92 3.64
N SER A 137 2.51 -0.88 3.61
CA SER A 137 1.76 0.36 3.41
C SER A 137 2.02 1.37 4.53
N ILE A 138 2.00 0.91 5.78
CA ILE A 138 2.17 1.76 6.95
C ILE A 138 3.64 2.16 7.16
N THR A 139 4.59 1.26 6.91
CA THR A 139 6.04 1.58 6.95
C THR A 139 6.36 2.69 5.96
N THR A 140 5.76 2.64 4.77
CA THR A 140 5.92 3.68 3.74
C THR A 140 5.37 5.02 4.22
N ALA A 141 4.24 5.03 4.94
CA ALA A 141 3.68 6.23 5.55
C ALA A 141 4.61 6.85 6.60
N PHE A 142 5.10 6.05 7.55
CA PHE A 142 6.07 6.54 8.55
C PHE A 142 7.37 7.05 7.92
N LEU A 143 7.85 6.39 6.86
CA LEU A 143 9.05 6.81 6.14
C LEU A 143 8.85 8.17 5.46
N CYS A 144 7.69 8.43 4.85
CA CYS A 144 7.34 9.72 4.26
C CYS A 144 7.25 10.84 5.29
N ASP A 145 6.86 10.53 6.52
CA ASP A 145 6.81 11.49 7.63
C ASP A 145 8.17 11.67 8.34
N SER A 146 9.21 10.96 7.91
CA SER A 146 10.55 11.03 8.48
C SER A 146 11.50 11.94 7.69
N ASP A 147 12.68 12.22 8.24
CA ASP A 147 13.72 12.97 7.53
C ASP A 147 14.40 12.16 6.40
N GLY A 148 14.12 10.86 6.30
CA GLY A 148 14.69 9.96 5.29
C GLY A 148 16.10 9.46 5.59
N SER A 149 16.61 9.67 6.81
CA SER A 149 17.90 9.11 7.25
C SER A 149 17.82 7.60 7.46
N PHE A 150 18.95 6.89 7.35
CA PHE A 150 19.02 5.44 7.55
C PHE A 150 18.40 5.00 8.89
N LYS A 151 18.78 5.69 9.97
CA LYS A 151 18.23 5.45 11.32
C LYS A 151 16.70 5.57 11.32
N GLN A 152 16.16 6.64 10.73
CA GLN A 152 14.72 6.86 10.69
C GLN A 152 14.00 5.87 9.77
N ALA A 153 14.63 5.41 8.69
CA ALA A 153 14.09 4.35 7.85
C ALA A 153 13.93 3.04 8.65
N CYS A 154 14.94 2.64 9.42
CA CYS A 154 14.85 1.48 10.32
C CYS A 154 13.78 1.67 11.40
N CYS A 155 13.71 2.86 12.02
CA CYS A 155 12.65 3.17 12.98
C CYS A 155 11.26 3.09 12.36
N SER A 156 11.11 3.48 11.09
CA SER A 156 9.83 3.42 10.36
C SER A 156 9.34 1.99 10.18
N ILE A 157 10.24 1.02 9.98
CA ILE A 157 9.90 -0.42 9.95
C ILE A 157 9.34 -0.85 11.31
N GLY A 158 10.06 -0.52 12.39
CA GLY A 158 9.63 -0.85 13.74
C GLY A 158 8.26 -0.26 14.08
N ARG A 159 8.04 1.02 13.74
CA ARG A 159 6.74 1.70 13.91
C ARG A 159 5.65 1.09 13.04
N GLY A 160 5.97 0.71 11.81
CA GLY A 160 5.05 0.03 10.89
C GLY A 160 4.56 -1.30 11.46
N LEU A 161 5.48 -2.14 11.94
CA LEU A 161 5.15 -3.41 12.60
C LEU A 161 4.32 -3.18 13.87
N LEU A 162 4.72 -2.22 14.71
CA LEU A 162 4.01 -1.88 15.93
C LEU A 162 2.57 -1.42 15.63
N PHE A 163 2.40 -0.56 14.62
CA PHE A 163 1.09 -0.11 14.17
C PHE A 163 0.18 -1.26 13.77
N VAL A 164 0.69 -2.18 12.93
CA VAL A 164 -0.09 -3.34 12.50
C VAL A 164 -0.44 -4.24 13.67
N PHE A 165 0.48 -4.42 14.63
CA PHE A 165 0.22 -5.21 15.83
C PHE A 165 -0.90 -4.61 16.71
N TYR A 166 -0.83 -3.31 16.99
CA TYR A 166 -1.84 -2.61 17.80
C TYR A 166 -3.18 -2.40 17.09
N ASN A 167 -3.20 -2.49 15.75
CA ASN A 167 -4.41 -2.38 14.92
C ASN A 167 -4.72 -3.68 14.17
N LEU A 168 -4.27 -4.82 14.71
CA LEU A 168 -4.37 -6.10 14.00
C LEU A 168 -5.78 -6.44 13.53
N PRO A 169 -6.87 -6.24 14.32
CA PRO A 169 -8.21 -6.61 13.87
C PRO A 169 -8.65 -5.87 12.61
N ILE A 170 -8.49 -4.54 12.57
CA ILE A 170 -8.86 -3.75 11.39
C ILE A 170 -7.92 -4.03 10.21
N CYS A 171 -6.61 -4.17 10.45
CA CYS A 171 -5.65 -4.51 9.41
C CYS A 171 -5.93 -5.89 8.79
N ALA A 172 -6.25 -6.89 9.60
CA ALA A 172 -6.58 -8.24 9.14
C ALA A 172 -7.89 -8.26 8.34
N LEU A 173 -8.93 -7.55 8.81
CA LEU A 173 -10.20 -7.45 8.08
C LEU A 173 -10.04 -6.78 6.71
N LEU A 174 -9.30 -5.66 6.66
CA LEU A 174 -9.01 -4.97 5.40
C LEU A 174 -8.15 -5.84 4.47
N ALA A 175 -7.12 -6.51 5.00
CA ALA A 175 -6.30 -7.43 4.22
C ALA A 175 -7.13 -8.58 3.63
N ALA A 176 -7.98 -9.20 4.44
CA ALA A 176 -8.89 -10.26 3.99
C ALA A 176 -9.85 -9.76 2.90
N PHE A 177 -10.43 -8.57 3.08
CA PHE A 177 -11.30 -7.94 2.07
C PHE A 177 -10.56 -7.70 0.75
N PHE A 178 -9.38 -7.08 0.78
CA PHE A 178 -8.61 -6.78 -0.43
C PHE A 178 -8.11 -8.04 -1.12
N ILE A 179 -7.73 -9.07 -0.36
CA ILE A 179 -7.36 -10.38 -0.89
C ILE A 179 -8.53 -11.06 -1.57
N GLY A 180 -9.69 -11.11 -0.91
CA GLY A 180 -10.90 -11.70 -1.48
C GLY A 180 -11.32 -10.99 -2.76
N ALA A 181 -11.26 -9.66 -2.78
CA ALA A 181 -11.54 -8.85 -3.97
C ALA A 181 -10.54 -9.13 -5.10
N ALA A 182 -9.24 -9.20 -4.80
CA ALA A 182 -8.22 -9.54 -5.79
C ALA A 182 -8.43 -10.95 -6.36
N GLN A 183 -8.73 -11.93 -5.50
CA GLN A 183 -9.03 -13.30 -5.92
C GLN A 183 -10.26 -13.36 -6.83
N LEU A 184 -11.31 -12.62 -6.48
CA LEU A 184 -12.53 -12.54 -7.28
C LEU A 184 -12.24 -11.98 -8.69
N LEU A 185 -11.36 -10.98 -8.81
CA LEU A 185 -10.93 -10.46 -10.12
C LEU A 185 -10.27 -11.53 -10.98
N PHE A 186 -9.35 -12.33 -10.40
CA PHE A 186 -8.67 -13.39 -11.15
C PHE A 186 -9.55 -14.59 -11.49
N ILE A 187 -10.58 -14.88 -10.69
CA ILE A 187 -11.55 -15.94 -10.98
C ILE A 187 -12.52 -15.51 -12.09
N MET A 188 -12.97 -14.26 -12.06
CA MET A 188 -14.06 -13.79 -12.92
C MET A 188 -13.60 -13.22 -14.26
N LEU A 189 -12.33 -12.85 -14.39
CA LEU A 189 -11.83 -12.13 -15.56
C LEU A 189 -10.64 -12.85 -16.20
N PRO A 190 -10.42 -12.66 -17.51
CA PRO A 190 -9.20 -13.11 -18.17
C PRO A 190 -7.96 -12.57 -17.44
N ALA A 191 -6.90 -13.37 -17.34
CA ALA A 191 -5.70 -13.06 -16.56
C ALA A 191 -5.13 -11.66 -16.87
N ILE A 192 -5.07 -11.29 -18.16
CA ILE A 192 -4.62 -9.96 -18.62
C ILE A 192 -5.49 -8.82 -18.06
N VAL A 193 -6.81 -8.99 -18.08
CA VAL A 193 -7.75 -7.98 -17.56
C VAL A 193 -7.64 -7.89 -16.05
N ALA A 194 -7.54 -9.03 -15.37
CA ALA A 194 -7.34 -9.10 -13.92
C ALA A 194 -6.04 -8.41 -13.49
N GLU A 195 -4.94 -8.59 -14.22
CA GLU A 195 -3.65 -7.92 -13.95
C GLU A 195 -3.74 -6.40 -14.08
N ILE A 196 -4.37 -5.89 -15.14
CA ILE A 196 -4.56 -4.45 -15.33
C ILE A 196 -5.43 -3.87 -14.22
N LEU A 197 -6.53 -4.55 -13.86
CA LEU A 197 -7.39 -4.11 -12.77
C LEU A 197 -6.69 -4.20 -11.41
N LEU A 198 -5.80 -5.17 -11.20
CA LEU A 198 -4.99 -5.26 -9.98
C LEU A 198 -4.04 -4.07 -9.84
N ILE A 199 -3.43 -3.61 -10.95
CA ILE A 199 -2.61 -2.38 -10.96
C ILE A 199 -3.45 -1.17 -10.52
N LEU A 200 -4.67 -1.06 -11.04
CA LEU A 200 -5.59 0.00 -10.63
C LEU A 200 -6.12 -0.20 -9.21
N PHE A 201 -6.18 -1.43 -8.70
CA PHE A 201 -6.64 -1.73 -7.35
C PHE A 201 -5.68 -1.22 -6.26
N TRP A 202 -4.39 -1.09 -6.57
CA TRP A 202 -3.37 -0.66 -5.62
C TRP A 202 -3.68 0.69 -4.94
N PRO A 203 -3.95 1.79 -5.67
CA PRO A 203 -4.39 3.05 -5.07
C PRO A 203 -5.49 2.92 -4.03
N LEU A 204 -6.47 2.04 -4.25
CA LEU A 204 -7.56 1.79 -3.30
C LEU A 204 -7.02 1.18 -2.00
N VAL A 205 -6.21 0.13 -2.10
CA VAL A 205 -5.56 -0.52 -0.95
C VAL A 205 -4.74 0.49 -0.15
N LEU A 206 -3.91 1.28 -0.84
CA LEU A 206 -3.01 2.24 -0.21
C LEU A 206 -3.77 3.35 0.51
N CYS A 207 -4.69 4.03 -0.20
CA CYS A 207 -5.49 5.10 0.39
C CYS A 207 -6.27 4.61 1.63
N THR A 208 -6.75 3.37 1.61
CA THR A 208 -7.44 2.79 2.75
C THR A 208 -6.51 2.67 3.95
N TYR A 209 -5.34 2.05 3.80
CA TYR A 209 -4.38 1.90 4.88
C TYR A 209 -3.82 3.24 5.37
N ILE A 210 -3.62 4.21 4.48
CA ILE A 210 -3.15 5.56 4.83
C ILE A 210 -4.22 6.29 5.64
N ASN A 211 -5.51 6.14 5.32
CA ASN A 211 -6.57 6.74 6.12
C ASN A 211 -6.68 6.08 7.51
N VAL A 212 -6.45 4.76 7.60
CA VAL A 212 -6.32 4.08 8.89
C VAL A 212 -5.11 4.62 9.66
N TYR A 213 -3.96 4.77 9.00
CA TYR A 213 -2.73 5.36 9.55
C TYR A 213 -2.98 6.74 10.15
N ILE A 214 -3.47 7.69 9.35
CA ILE A 214 -3.67 9.09 9.77
C ILE A 214 -4.56 9.15 11.01
N LYS A 215 -5.68 8.43 11.00
CA LYS A 215 -6.61 8.44 12.11
C LYS A 215 -6.01 7.82 13.37
N ARG A 216 -5.36 6.66 13.27
CA ARG A 216 -4.84 5.93 14.43
C ARG A 216 -3.58 6.51 15.00
N VAL A 217 -2.68 7.01 14.16
CA VAL A 217 -1.48 7.71 14.65
C VAL A 217 -1.87 8.95 15.44
N HIS A 218 -2.89 9.70 15.00
CA HIS A 218 -3.41 10.84 15.77
C HIS A 218 -4.00 10.40 17.12
N GLU A 219 -4.80 9.34 17.16
CA GLU A 219 -5.45 8.85 18.39
C GLU A 219 -4.48 8.18 19.37
N GLN A 220 -3.41 7.55 18.88
CA GLN A 220 -2.50 6.71 19.66
C GLN A 220 -1.04 7.12 19.50
N PHE A 221 -0.78 8.42 19.36
CA PHE A 221 0.54 8.98 19.07
C PHE A 221 1.63 8.43 20.00
N PHE A 222 1.38 8.43 21.31
CA PHE A 222 2.34 7.95 22.31
C PHE A 222 2.75 6.50 22.08
N VAL A 223 1.88 5.63 21.56
CA VAL A 223 2.22 4.22 21.31
C VAL A 223 3.34 4.09 20.26
N TYR A 224 3.33 4.94 19.24
CA TYR A 224 4.24 4.84 18.10
C TYR A 224 5.51 5.71 18.26
N PHE A 225 5.50 6.64 19.22
CA PHE A 225 6.57 7.63 19.39
C PHE A 225 7.20 7.68 20.80
N ALA A 226 6.66 6.98 21.82
CA ALA A 226 7.11 7.10 23.22
C ALA A 226 8.57 6.70 23.54
N ASN A 227 9.27 5.99 22.65
CA ASN A 227 10.64 5.50 22.92
C ASN A 227 11.76 6.32 22.26
N HIS A 228 11.49 7.56 21.83
CA HIS A 228 12.47 8.41 21.12
C HIS A 228 12.57 9.86 21.60
N GLU A 229 12.12 10.15 22.83
CA GLU A 229 12.59 11.32 23.59
C GLU A 229 13.76 10.92 24.50
#